data_AF-A0A7C4CRL2-F1
#
_entry.id   AF-A0A7C4CRL2-F1
#
_cell.length_a   1.000
_cell.length_b   1.000
_cell.length_c   1.000
_cell.angle_alpha   90.00
_cell.angle_beta   90.00
_cell.angle_gamma   90.00
#
_symmetry.space_group_name_H-M   'P 1'
#
loop_
_entity.id
_entity.type
_entity.pdbx_description
1 polymer ?
#
loop_
_entity_poly.entity_id
_entity_poly.type
_entity_poly.pdbx_seq_one_letter_code
_entity_poly.pdbx_strand_id
1 'polypeptide(L)'
;MNECEAIGKKYLPVTRAESLNNTCLIDFKDPELKQEVEDLVMCEDRCSFEEDYEECMETCLDTIDKSVAGSIVVDKQTLEIKESTIPVSCSLFFVEEENGHGTYVFSLERQEEILKQLEKAGCDAMDGGWMHPHEFVPEPVEIEEEYPAICYVHVKSKGEGKCRLPVVLQILGMQKQQASLDAFIETV
;
A
#
# COMPACT_ATOMS: atom_id res chain seq x y z
N MET A 1 7.51 -24.55 5.78
CA MET A 1 7.31 -23.24 5.15
C MET A 1 7.69 -23.38 3.70
N ASN A 2 6.76 -23.12 2.77
CA ASN A 2 7.12 -23.15 1.35
C ASN A 2 7.95 -21.90 1.01
N GLU A 3 8.68 -21.93 -0.11
CA GLU A 3 9.58 -20.84 -0.52
C GLU A 3 8.85 -19.48 -0.63
N CYS A 4 7.63 -19.47 -1.17
CA CYS A 4 6.83 -18.26 -1.32
C CYS A 4 6.38 -17.68 0.02
N GLU A 5 6.03 -18.53 0.97
CA GLU A 5 5.67 -18.14 2.34
C GLU A 5 6.90 -17.56 3.06
N ALA A 6 8.10 -18.11 2.82
CA ALA A 6 9.34 -17.58 3.37
C ALA A 6 9.71 -16.22 2.75
N ILE A 7 9.58 -16.06 1.43
CA ILE A 7 9.77 -14.78 0.74
C ILE A 7 8.76 -13.76 1.28
N GLY A 8 7.47 -14.10 1.30
CA GLY A 8 6.43 -13.20 1.78
C GLY A 8 6.66 -12.78 3.22
N LYS A 9 6.85 -13.72 4.16
CA LYS A 9 7.05 -13.41 5.59
C LYS A 9 8.31 -12.60 5.88
N LYS A 10 9.30 -12.65 4.99
CA LYS A 10 10.50 -11.82 5.10
C LYS A 10 10.22 -10.34 4.87
N TYR A 11 9.24 -10.02 4.02
CA TYR A 11 9.02 -8.66 3.53
C TYR A 11 7.66 -8.07 3.92
N LEU A 12 6.65 -8.91 4.15
CA LEU A 12 5.25 -8.52 4.22
C LEU A 12 4.48 -9.32 5.30
N PRO A 13 3.41 -8.75 5.87
CA PRO A 13 2.45 -9.45 6.72
C PRO A 13 1.54 -10.36 5.90
N VAL A 14 2.07 -11.52 5.49
CA VAL A 14 1.40 -12.48 4.59
C VAL A 14 0.11 -13.03 5.16
N THR A 15 -0.95 -13.00 4.36
CA THR A 15 -2.21 -13.72 4.59
C THR A 15 -2.30 -14.99 3.76
N ARG A 16 -1.77 -14.97 2.52
CA ARG A 16 -1.73 -16.11 1.61
C ARG A 16 -0.46 -16.10 0.78
N ALA A 17 0.13 -17.26 0.53
CA ALA A 17 1.28 -17.39 -0.38
C ALA A 17 1.17 -18.67 -1.22
N GLU A 18 1.19 -18.50 -2.54
CA GLU A 18 1.04 -19.57 -3.52
C GLU A 18 2.22 -19.61 -4.49
N SER A 19 2.67 -20.82 -4.82
CA SER A 19 3.73 -21.04 -5.80
C SER A 19 3.13 -21.29 -7.18
N LEU A 20 3.50 -20.46 -8.15
CA LEU A 20 3.06 -20.54 -9.54
C LEU A 20 4.29 -20.66 -10.44
N ASN A 21 4.66 -21.87 -10.88
CA ASN A 21 5.89 -22.11 -11.65
C ASN A 21 7.15 -21.48 -10.98
N ASN A 22 7.76 -20.46 -11.61
CA ASN A 22 8.92 -19.73 -11.09
C ASN A 22 8.56 -18.45 -10.30
N THR A 23 7.28 -18.20 -10.05
CA THR A 23 6.81 -17.02 -9.31
C THR A 23 6.06 -17.41 -8.04
N CYS A 24 5.91 -16.43 -7.16
CA CYS A 24 5.10 -16.48 -5.96
C CYS A 24 4.01 -15.42 -6.05
N LEU A 25 2.75 -15.83 -5.84
CA LEU A 25 1.65 -14.93 -5.54
C LEU A 25 1.58 -14.76 -4.03
N ILE A 26 1.70 -13.53 -3.54
CA ILE A 26 1.73 -13.21 -2.12
C ILE A 26 0.64 -12.18 -1.85
N ASP A 27 -0.40 -12.61 -1.13
CA ASP A 27 -1.41 -11.72 -0.58
C ASP A 27 -1.00 -11.33 0.84
N PHE A 28 -1.24 -10.07 1.20
CA PHE A 28 -0.85 -9.51 2.49
C PHE A 28 -1.85 -8.46 2.96
N LYS A 29 -1.87 -8.21 4.27
CA LYS A 29 -2.64 -7.13 4.89
C LYS A 29 -1.81 -6.49 5.98
N ASP A 30 -1.55 -5.19 5.87
CA ASP A 30 -0.77 -4.48 6.89
C ASP A 30 -1.69 -4.06 8.05
N PRO A 31 -1.51 -4.63 9.25
CA PRO A 31 -2.34 -4.28 10.40
C PRO A 31 -2.12 -2.82 10.85
N GLU A 32 -0.94 -2.25 10.63
CA GLU A 32 -0.68 -0.84 10.99
C GLU A 32 -1.44 0.10 10.05
N LEU A 33 -1.43 -0.20 8.74
CA LEU A 33 -2.26 0.52 7.76
C LEU A 33 -3.75 0.35 8.03
N LYS A 34 -4.19 -0.86 8.43
CA LYS A 34 -5.58 -1.10 8.80
C LYS A 34 -6.03 -0.19 9.93
N GLN A 35 -5.24 -0.10 11.00
CA GLN A 35 -5.57 0.79 12.12
C GLN A 35 -5.63 2.26 11.66
N GLU A 36 -4.68 2.71 10.85
CA GLU A 36 -4.67 4.08 10.31
C GLU A 36 -5.95 4.38 9.52
N VAL A 37 -6.37 3.46 8.64
CA VAL A 37 -7.60 3.61 7.85
C VAL A 37 -8.84 3.59 8.76
N GLU A 38 -8.91 2.70 9.77
CA GLU A 38 -10.00 2.68 10.75
C GLU A 38 -10.13 4.02 11.49
N ASP A 39 -9.00 4.59 11.92
CA ASP A 39 -8.95 5.86 12.65
C ASP A 39 -9.37 7.05 11.77
N LEU A 40 -9.08 7.02 10.45
CA LEU A 40 -9.45 8.06 9.50
C LEU A 40 -10.90 7.95 9.01
N VAL A 41 -11.37 6.72 8.76
CA VAL A 41 -12.73 6.48 8.25
C VAL A 41 -13.76 6.79 9.33
N MET A 42 -13.49 6.42 10.58
CA MET A 42 -14.39 6.62 11.72
C MET A 42 -15.79 6.05 11.47
N CYS A 43 -15.87 4.74 11.15
CA CYS A 43 -17.13 4.07 10.81
C CYS A 43 -18.26 4.36 11.82
N GLU A 44 -17.96 4.37 13.12
CA GLU A 44 -18.95 4.64 14.17
C GLU A 44 -19.64 6.00 13.99
N ASP A 45 -18.87 7.05 13.71
CA ASP A 45 -19.37 8.41 13.51
C ASP A 45 -20.17 8.52 12.21
N ARG A 46 -19.67 7.89 11.13
CA ARG A 46 -20.33 7.93 9.81
C ARG A 46 -21.65 7.16 9.79
N CYS A 47 -21.71 6.01 10.45
CA CYS A 47 -22.91 5.19 10.52
C CYS A 47 -23.94 5.71 11.54
N SER A 48 -23.58 6.67 12.40
CA SER A 48 -24.44 7.11 13.52
C SER A 48 -25.79 7.69 13.12
N PHE A 49 -25.95 8.12 11.86
CA PHE A 49 -27.18 8.68 11.31
C PHE A 49 -27.95 7.71 10.39
N GLU A 50 -27.41 6.52 10.14
CA GLU A 50 -28.03 5.51 9.26
C GLU A 50 -29.18 4.80 9.97
N GLU A 51 -30.28 4.54 9.25
CA GLU A 51 -31.43 3.80 9.79
C GLU A 51 -31.05 2.36 10.17
N ASP A 52 -30.13 1.76 9.40
CA ASP A 52 -29.55 0.44 9.68
C ASP A 52 -28.07 0.56 10.09
N TYR A 53 -27.85 1.03 11.32
CA TYR A 53 -26.52 1.21 11.91
C TYR A 53 -25.68 -0.08 11.86
N GLU A 54 -26.27 -1.25 12.14
CA GLU A 54 -25.54 -2.52 12.17
C GLU A 54 -25.06 -2.93 10.77
N GLU A 55 -25.93 -2.83 9.75
CA GLU A 55 -25.55 -3.10 8.36
C GLU A 55 -24.49 -2.10 7.85
N CYS A 56 -24.62 -0.82 8.20
CA CYS A 56 -23.62 0.19 7.86
C CYS A 56 -22.25 -0.12 8.47
N MET A 57 -22.21 -0.47 9.76
CA MET A 57 -20.97 -0.80 10.46
C MET A 57 -20.31 -2.05 9.89
N GLU A 58 -21.08 -3.11 9.62
CA GLU A 58 -20.55 -4.33 9.01
C GLU A 58 -19.95 -4.04 7.63
N THR A 59 -20.67 -3.29 6.80
CA THR A 59 -20.21 -2.90 5.45
C THR A 59 -18.96 -2.03 5.52
N CYS A 60 -18.90 -1.08 6.44
CA CYS A 60 -17.75 -0.19 6.62
C CYS A 60 -16.49 -0.96 7.02
N LEU A 61 -16.59 -1.81 8.05
CA LEU A 61 -15.46 -2.61 8.53
C LEU A 61 -15.00 -3.65 7.50
N ASP A 62 -15.92 -4.27 6.76
CA ASP A 62 -15.59 -5.20 5.67
C ASP A 62 -14.92 -4.47 4.50
N THR A 63 -15.36 -3.26 4.17
CA THR A 63 -14.73 -2.43 3.14
C THR A 63 -13.32 -2.02 3.55
N ILE A 64 -13.09 -1.65 4.81
CA ILE A 64 -11.74 -1.41 5.35
C ILE A 64 -10.88 -2.67 5.25
N ASP A 65 -11.40 -3.82 5.67
CA ASP A 65 -10.63 -5.07 5.64
C ASP A 65 -10.23 -5.48 4.20
N LYS A 66 -11.07 -5.16 3.22
CA LYS A 66 -10.81 -5.39 1.80
C LYS A 66 -9.86 -4.36 1.20
N SER A 67 -9.99 -3.09 1.56
CA SER A 67 -9.17 -2.00 1.00
C SER A 67 -7.70 -2.15 1.36
N VAL A 68 -7.38 -2.61 2.57
CA VAL A 68 -5.99 -2.83 3.01
C VAL A 68 -5.36 -4.14 2.51
N ALA A 69 -6.07 -4.87 1.66
CA ALA A 69 -5.55 -6.10 1.06
C ALA A 69 -4.67 -5.79 -0.15
N GLY A 70 -3.40 -6.20 -0.07
CA GLY A 70 -2.45 -6.12 -1.15
C GLY A 70 -2.13 -7.48 -1.75
N SER A 71 -1.63 -7.47 -2.99
CA SER A 71 -1.17 -8.68 -3.67
C SER A 71 0.03 -8.37 -4.56
N ILE A 72 1.04 -9.24 -4.52
CA ILE A 72 2.26 -9.12 -5.34
C ILE A 72 2.60 -10.47 -5.97
N VAL A 73 2.87 -10.45 -7.27
CA VAL A 73 3.49 -11.57 -7.98
C VAL A 73 4.98 -11.30 -8.13
N VAL A 74 5.83 -12.15 -7.56
CA VAL A 74 7.29 -12.00 -7.60
C VAL A 74 8.00 -13.20 -8.20
N ASP A 75 9.08 -12.98 -8.94
CA ASP A 75 10.01 -14.04 -9.33
C ASP A 75 10.75 -14.58 -8.10
N LYS A 76 10.81 -15.90 -7.96
CA LYS A 76 11.40 -16.57 -6.78
C LYS A 76 12.89 -16.27 -6.60
N GLN A 77 13.63 -16.13 -7.69
CA GLN A 77 15.08 -16.02 -7.67
C GLN A 77 15.53 -14.56 -7.60
N THR A 78 14.94 -13.72 -8.43
CA THR A 78 15.37 -12.31 -8.57
C THR A 78 14.64 -11.38 -7.61
N LEU A 79 13.48 -11.81 -7.09
CA LEU A 79 12.50 -10.99 -6.36
C LEU A 79 11.95 -9.82 -7.19
N GLU A 80 12.01 -9.93 -8.52
CA GLU A 80 11.39 -8.99 -9.45
C GLU A 80 9.87 -9.04 -9.32
N ILE A 81 9.24 -7.88 -9.14
CA ILE A 81 7.77 -7.77 -9.15
C ILE A 81 7.28 -7.84 -10.59
N LYS A 82 6.51 -8.88 -10.90
CA LYS A 82 5.86 -9.06 -12.19
C LYS A 82 4.57 -8.25 -12.30
N GLU A 83 3.83 -8.16 -11.20
CA GLU A 83 2.59 -7.38 -11.07
C GLU A 83 2.29 -7.17 -9.59
N SER A 84 1.67 -6.04 -9.24
CA SER A 84 1.26 -5.78 -7.86
C SER A 84 0.18 -4.72 -7.72
N THR A 85 -0.56 -4.85 -6.63
CA THR A 85 -1.35 -3.78 -6.01
C THR A 85 -0.92 -3.69 -4.56
N ILE A 86 -0.31 -2.57 -4.19
CA ILE A 86 0.25 -2.36 -2.85
C ILE A 86 -0.53 -1.24 -2.17
N PRO A 87 -1.40 -1.54 -1.19
CA PRO A 87 -2.00 -0.52 -0.36
C PRO A 87 -0.91 0.13 0.51
N VAL A 88 -0.92 1.46 0.57
CA VAL A 88 0.02 2.28 1.33
C VAL A 88 -0.73 3.36 2.09
N SER A 89 -0.12 3.86 3.17
CA SER A 89 -0.59 5.07 3.83
C SER A 89 -0.55 6.23 2.85
N CYS A 90 -1.64 7.00 2.78
CA CYS A 90 -1.66 8.19 1.95
C CYS A 90 -0.70 9.26 2.46
N SER A 91 -0.32 9.24 3.75
CA SER A 91 0.68 10.14 4.36
C SER A 91 2.00 10.20 3.56
N LEU A 92 2.32 9.12 2.84
CA LEU A 92 3.44 9.04 1.91
C LEU A 92 3.44 10.18 0.86
N PHE A 93 2.28 10.69 0.49
CA PHE A 93 2.05 11.74 -0.51
C PHE A 93 1.80 13.12 0.10
N PHE A 94 1.70 13.23 1.43
CA PHE A 94 1.49 14.52 2.09
C PHE A 94 2.82 15.24 2.31
N VAL A 95 2.77 16.57 2.16
CA VAL A 95 3.87 17.46 2.52
C VAL A 95 3.36 18.53 3.47
N GLU A 96 4.23 18.99 4.36
CA GLU A 96 3.94 20.15 5.20
C GLU A 96 3.88 21.39 4.31
N GLU A 97 2.82 22.19 4.41
CA GLU A 97 2.72 23.43 3.66
C GLU A 97 3.84 24.40 4.08
N GLU A 98 4.55 24.99 3.11
CA GLU A 98 5.70 25.88 3.37
C GLU A 98 5.40 27.07 4.31
N ASN A 99 4.12 27.43 4.48
CA ASN A 99 3.66 28.49 5.38
C ASN A 99 2.58 28.02 6.38
N GLY A 100 2.27 26.72 6.39
CA GLY A 100 1.26 26.13 7.27
C GLY A 100 1.88 25.80 8.63
N HIS A 101 1.21 26.16 9.71
CA HIS A 101 1.61 25.83 11.08
C HIS A 101 1.44 24.32 11.37
N GLY A 102 2.14 23.45 10.65
CA GLY A 102 2.00 21.99 10.72
C GLY A 102 0.80 21.44 9.95
N THR A 103 0.27 22.17 8.97
CA THR A 103 -0.79 21.67 8.07
C THR A 103 -0.16 20.83 6.96
N TYR A 104 -0.67 19.62 6.77
CA TYR A 104 -0.23 18.70 5.72
C TYR A 104 -1.24 18.69 4.57
N VAL A 105 -0.76 18.79 3.33
CA VAL A 105 -1.60 18.71 2.13
C VAL A 105 -1.10 17.62 1.19
N PHE A 106 -2.03 17.01 0.47
CA PHE A 106 -1.71 16.03 -0.56
C PHE A 106 -0.91 16.72 -1.68
N SER A 107 0.28 16.20 -1.99
CA SER A 107 1.19 16.80 -2.96
C SER A 107 1.36 15.91 -4.18
N LEU A 108 0.87 16.41 -5.32
CA LEU A 108 1.12 15.82 -6.63
C LEU A 108 2.63 15.78 -6.94
N GLU A 109 3.40 16.78 -6.48
CA GLU A 109 4.86 16.78 -6.65
C GLU A 109 5.49 15.62 -5.88
N ARG A 110 5.05 15.35 -4.65
CA ARG A 110 5.54 14.23 -3.85
C ARG A 110 5.18 12.89 -4.48
N GLN A 111 3.96 12.75 -4.99
CA GLN A 111 3.55 11.58 -5.77
C GLN A 111 4.46 11.37 -6.99
N GLU A 112 4.72 12.41 -7.78
CA GLU A 112 5.64 12.34 -8.91
C GLU A 112 7.06 11.93 -8.49
N GLU A 113 7.57 12.42 -7.36
CA GLU A 113 8.89 12.04 -6.85
C GLU A 113 8.98 10.54 -6.55
N ILE A 114 7.95 9.98 -5.92
CA ILE A 114 7.88 8.55 -5.60
C ILE A 114 7.78 7.73 -6.88
N LEU A 115 6.91 8.13 -7.82
CA LEU A 115 6.80 7.48 -9.12
C LEU A 115 8.14 7.49 -9.86
N LYS A 116 8.85 8.64 -9.90
CA LYS A 116 10.19 8.74 -10.49
C LYS A 116 11.22 7.83 -9.79
N GLN A 117 11.13 7.65 -8.48
CA GLN A 117 12.01 6.71 -7.76
C GLN A 117 11.72 5.26 -8.16
N LEU A 118 10.45 4.87 -8.26
CA LEU A 118 10.03 3.55 -8.74
C LEU A 118 10.48 3.31 -10.19
N GLU A 119 10.36 4.32 -11.06
CA GLU A 119 10.86 4.25 -12.42
C GLU A 119 12.38 4.06 -12.50
N LYS A 120 13.15 4.77 -11.67
CA LYS A 120 14.60 4.59 -11.56
C LYS A 120 14.97 3.21 -11.04
N ALA A 121 14.16 2.62 -10.16
CA ALA A 121 14.30 1.22 -9.73
C ALA A 121 13.89 0.21 -10.83
N GLY A 122 13.46 0.71 -12.00
CA GLY A 122 13.10 -0.09 -13.17
C GLY A 122 11.70 -0.67 -13.11
N CYS A 123 10.79 -0.04 -12.37
CA CYS A 123 9.36 -0.32 -12.43
C CYS A 123 8.67 0.51 -13.52
N ASP A 124 7.63 -0.06 -14.11
CA ASP A 124 6.55 0.66 -14.77
C ASP A 124 5.53 0.96 -13.68
N ALA A 125 5.59 2.17 -13.13
CA ALA A 125 4.66 2.61 -12.11
C ALA A 125 3.42 3.15 -12.80
N MET A 126 2.26 2.57 -12.51
CA MET A 126 0.98 3.11 -12.96
C MET A 126 0.43 4.00 -11.85
N ASP A 127 -0.27 5.06 -12.24
CA ASP A 127 -0.86 5.95 -11.26
C ASP A 127 -1.83 5.19 -10.35
N GLY A 128 -1.71 5.50 -9.06
CA GLY A 128 -2.40 4.82 -7.99
C GLY A 128 -3.82 5.33 -7.83
N GLY A 129 -4.76 4.42 -7.56
CA GLY A 129 -6.07 4.83 -7.04
C GLY A 129 -5.96 5.27 -5.58
N TRP A 130 -7.03 5.87 -5.07
CA TRP A 130 -7.21 6.13 -3.66
C TRP A 130 -8.70 6.00 -3.30
N MET A 131 -9.00 5.84 -2.02
CA MET A 131 -10.36 5.87 -1.50
C MET A 131 -10.45 6.87 -0.35
N HIS A 132 -11.47 7.71 -0.38
CA HIS A 132 -11.81 8.66 0.67
C HIS A 132 -12.67 8.00 1.76
N PRO A 133 -12.66 8.53 2.99
CA PRO A 133 -13.47 8.04 4.10
C PRO A 133 -14.95 7.78 3.78
N HIS A 134 -15.63 8.67 3.05
CA HIS A 134 -17.05 8.46 2.70
C HIS A 134 -17.29 7.28 1.75
N GLU A 135 -16.29 6.79 1.02
CA GLU A 135 -16.42 5.65 0.11
C GLU A 135 -16.45 4.30 0.84
N PHE A 136 -16.32 4.30 2.17
CA PHE A 136 -16.38 3.10 3.00
C PHE A 136 -17.79 2.78 3.51
N VAL A 137 -18.75 3.69 3.40
CA VAL A 137 -20.13 3.49 3.86
C VAL A 137 -21.10 3.24 2.69
N PRO A 138 -22.26 2.58 2.91
CA PRO A 138 -23.19 2.19 1.83
C PRO A 138 -23.75 3.36 1.00
N GLU A 139 -23.99 4.51 1.62
CA GLU A 139 -24.49 5.73 0.97
C GLU A 139 -23.41 6.82 0.99
N PRO A 140 -22.42 6.78 0.06
CA PRO A 140 -21.35 7.75 0.02
C PRO A 140 -21.91 9.14 -0.31
N VAL A 141 -21.89 10.05 0.66
CA VAL A 141 -22.12 11.48 0.43
C VAL A 141 -20.77 12.12 0.12
N GLU A 142 -20.59 12.58 -1.12
CA GLU A 142 -19.36 13.28 -1.49
C GLU A 142 -19.21 14.56 -0.67
N ILE A 143 -18.11 14.63 0.05
CA ILE A 143 -17.67 15.82 0.78
C ILE A 143 -16.44 16.33 0.02
N GLU A 144 -16.55 17.51 -0.60
CA GLU A 144 -15.55 18.06 -1.55
C GLU A 144 -14.12 18.18 -0.98
N GLU A 145 -13.94 18.09 0.34
CA GLU A 145 -12.65 18.34 1.02
C GLU A 145 -12.10 17.14 1.81
N GLU A 146 -12.62 15.92 1.62
CA GLU A 146 -12.06 14.77 2.31
C GLU A 146 -10.72 14.33 1.70
N TYR A 147 -9.71 14.18 2.56
CA TYR A 147 -8.45 13.56 2.17
C TYR A 147 -8.62 12.05 1.98
N PRO A 148 -7.83 11.42 1.09
CA PRO A 148 -7.93 9.99 0.91
C PRO A 148 -7.49 9.23 2.17
N ALA A 149 -8.26 8.20 2.54
CA ALA A 149 -7.97 7.33 3.68
C ALA A 149 -6.92 6.26 3.35
N ILE A 150 -6.93 5.76 2.11
CA ILE A 150 -5.99 4.75 1.63
C ILE A 150 -5.60 5.01 0.19
N CYS A 151 -4.34 4.72 -0.12
CA CYS A 151 -3.77 4.93 -1.43
C CYS A 151 -3.18 3.61 -1.94
N TYR A 152 -3.15 3.43 -3.24
CA TYR A 152 -2.66 2.21 -3.86
C TYR A 152 -1.50 2.51 -4.79
N VAL A 153 -0.47 1.68 -4.78
CA VAL A 153 0.62 1.76 -5.74
C VAL A 153 0.64 0.49 -6.58
N HIS A 154 0.53 0.67 -7.89
CA HIS A 154 0.60 -0.41 -8.86
C HIS A 154 1.94 -0.37 -9.57
N VAL A 155 2.75 -1.42 -9.37
CA VAL A 155 4.03 -1.55 -10.06
C VAL A 155 4.17 -2.90 -10.73
N LYS A 156 4.83 -2.87 -11.89
CA LYS A 156 5.33 -4.05 -12.61
C LYS A 156 6.73 -3.78 -13.12
N SER A 157 7.50 -4.82 -13.38
CA SER A 157 8.86 -4.69 -13.90
C SER A 157 8.91 -4.21 -15.37
N LYS A 158 9.86 -3.32 -15.68
CA LYS A 158 10.23 -2.93 -17.05
C LYS A 158 11.23 -3.90 -17.71
N GLY A 159 11.78 -4.87 -16.97
CA GLY A 159 12.73 -5.84 -17.52
C GLY A 159 13.36 -6.74 -16.46
N GLU A 160 13.99 -7.82 -16.91
CA GLU A 160 14.54 -8.85 -16.02
C GLU A 160 15.48 -8.28 -14.95
N GLY A 161 15.26 -8.67 -13.69
CA GLY A 161 16.06 -8.26 -12.54
C GLY A 161 15.85 -6.82 -12.06
N LYS A 162 14.90 -6.09 -12.65
CA LYS A 162 14.48 -4.74 -12.21
C LYS A 162 13.29 -4.82 -11.25
N CYS A 163 12.81 -3.68 -10.77
CA CYS A 163 11.61 -3.56 -9.93
C CYS A 163 11.57 -4.60 -8.79
N ARG A 164 12.68 -4.67 -8.03
CA ARG A 164 12.86 -5.69 -7.00
C ARG A 164 12.03 -5.36 -5.77
N LEU A 165 11.30 -6.34 -5.26
CA LEU A 165 10.44 -6.23 -4.07
C LEU A 165 11.09 -5.46 -2.91
N PRO A 166 12.30 -5.80 -2.41
CA PRO A 166 12.90 -5.07 -1.30
C PRO A 166 13.11 -3.58 -1.58
N VAL A 167 13.46 -3.21 -2.81
CA VAL A 167 13.70 -1.82 -3.22
C VAL A 167 12.37 -1.06 -3.30
N VAL A 168 11.34 -1.67 -3.86
CA VAL A 168 10.00 -1.07 -3.92
C VAL A 168 9.44 -0.82 -2.53
N LEU A 169 9.48 -1.82 -1.63
CA LEU A 169 8.99 -1.65 -0.26
C LEU A 169 9.78 -0.59 0.52
N GLN A 170 11.08 -0.42 0.23
CA GLN A 170 11.87 0.65 0.81
C GLN A 170 11.42 2.03 0.33
N ILE A 171 11.18 2.20 -0.97
CA ILE A 171 10.70 3.46 -1.55
C ILE A 171 9.32 3.83 -0.98
N LEU A 172 8.47 2.82 -0.76
CA LEU A 172 7.13 2.99 -0.18
C LEU A 172 7.12 3.09 1.36
N GLY A 173 8.29 3.04 2.02
CA GLY A 173 8.37 3.14 3.48
C GLY A 173 7.80 1.94 4.25
N MET A 174 7.58 0.80 3.60
CA MET A 174 6.91 -0.38 4.18
C MET A 174 7.86 -1.38 4.84
N GLN A 175 9.17 -1.13 4.84
CA GLN A 175 10.11 -2.04 5.50
C GLN A 175 10.01 -1.89 7.02
N LYS A 176 9.52 -2.93 7.71
CA LYS A 176 9.80 -3.09 9.14
C LYS A 176 11.31 -3.19 9.29
N GLN A 177 11.90 -2.32 10.11
CA GLN A 177 13.35 -2.31 10.35
C GLN A 177 13.83 -3.72 10.78
N GLN A 178 14.38 -4.48 9.85
CA GLN A 178 15.08 -5.72 10.18
C GLN A 178 16.29 -5.92 9.25
N ALA A 179 17.43 -5.60 9.84
CA ALA A 179 18.81 -5.90 9.46
C ALA A 179 19.43 -5.08 8.33
N SER A 180 20.69 -4.73 8.59
CA SER A 180 21.47 -3.69 7.92
C SER A 180 21.71 -3.93 6.44
N LEU A 181 21.81 -2.82 5.74
CA LEU A 181 22.32 -2.65 4.38
C LEU A 181 23.84 -2.91 4.27
N ASP A 182 24.41 -3.84 5.06
CA ASP A 182 25.86 -4.12 5.09
C ASP A 182 26.30 -5.33 4.27
N ALA A 183 25.60 -5.68 3.19
CA ALA A 183 26.02 -6.84 2.37
C ALA A 183 25.90 -6.66 0.84
N PHE A 184 25.65 -5.45 0.32
CA PHE A 184 25.55 -5.27 -1.14
C PHE A 184 26.39 -4.12 -1.72
N ILE A 185 27.31 -3.56 -0.94
CA ILE A 185 28.37 -2.65 -1.42
C ILE A 185 29.74 -3.19 -0.99
N GLU A 186 30.05 -4.43 -1.38
CA GLU A 186 31.43 -4.90 -1.49
C GLU A 186 31.53 -5.78 -2.74
N THR A 187 31.70 -5.16 -3.92
CA THR A 187 32.46 -5.63 -5.11
C THR A 187 31.98 -4.95 -6.40
N VAL A 188 32.47 -3.74 -6.64
CA VAL A 188 32.88 -3.26 -7.97
C VAL A 188 34.25 -2.63 -7.83
#